data_AF-A0AA43GVR5-F1
#
_entry.id   AF-A0AA43GVR5-F1
#
_cell.length_a   1.000
_cell.length_b   1.000
_cell.length_c   1.000
_cell.angle_alpha   90.00
_cell.angle_beta   90.00
_cell.angle_gamma   90.00
#
_symmetry.space_group_name_H-M   'P 1'
#
loop_
_entity.id
_entity.type
_entity.pdbx_description
1 polymer ?
#
loop_
_entity_poly.entity_id
_entity_poly.type
_entity_poly.pdbx_seq_one_letter_code
_entity_poly.pdbx_strand_id
1 'polypeptide(L)'
;MAQELQKKVAKLYEHRKIAHQLCDTAQTIFVEDLSLVGLSRGMLGKHCLDAPWGQFFHVLEQCCFKDGVYFQKVDGRKTSHIYPDCTMETGKKQL
;
A
#
# COMPACT_ATOMS: atom_id res chain seq x y z
N MET A 1 13.24 -17.34 19.95
CA MET A 1 12.26 -16.30 20.33
C MET A 1 12.81 -14.88 20.15
N ALA A 2 13.92 -14.52 20.79
CA ALA A 2 14.50 -13.16 20.72
C ALA A 2 14.84 -12.68 19.30
N GLN A 3 15.45 -13.54 18.46
CA GLN A 3 15.83 -13.18 17.08
C GLN A 3 14.62 -12.88 16.17
N GLU A 4 13.51 -13.58 16.35
CA GLU A 4 12.29 -13.36 15.56
C GLU A 4 11.61 -12.04 15.95
N LEU A 5 11.63 -11.72 17.24
CA LEU A 5 11.15 -10.44 17.75
C LEU A 5 11.95 -9.28 17.17
N GLN A 6 13.29 -9.39 17.13
CA GLN A 6 14.15 -8.37 16.54
C GLN A 6 13.84 -8.13 15.06
N LYS A 7 13.63 -9.20 14.28
CA LYS A 7 13.23 -9.08 12.87
C LYS A 7 11.89 -8.35 12.70
N LYS A 8 10.90 -8.67 13.56
CA LYS A 8 9.58 -8.00 13.53
C LYS A 8 9.69 -6.52 13.88
N VAL A 9 10.50 -6.17 14.88
CA VAL A 9 10.75 -4.77 15.28
C VAL A 9 11.44 -4.00 14.16
N ALA A 10 12.48 -4.57 13.55
CA ALA A 10 13.19 -3.93 12.43
C ALA A 10 12.25 -3.65 11.25
N LYS A 11 11.39 -4.61 10.89
CA LYS A 11 10.41 -4.44 9.82
C LYS A 11 9.40 -3.32 10.12
N LEU A 12 8.89 -3.26 11.35
CA LEU A 12 7.99 -2.19 11.80
C LEU A 12 8.65 -0.81 11.76
N TYR A 13 9.94 -0.75 12.08
CA TYR A 13 10.72 0.50 12.00
C TYR A 13 10.81 1.00 10.56
N GLU A 14 11.16 0.13 9.60
CA GLU A 14 11.21 0.51 8.17
C GLU A 14 9.85 0.99 7.65
N HIS A 15 8.75 0.31 8.03
CA HIS A 15 7.40 0.76 7.66
C HIS A 15 7.09 2.16 8.18
N ARG A 16 7.43 2.44 9.45
CA ARG A 16 7.20 3.75 10.06
C ARG A 16 8.02 4.85 9.39
N LYS A 17 9.28 4.56 9.08
CA LYS A 17 10.16 5.50 8.39
C LYS A 17 9.57 5.93 7.05
N ILE A 18 9.12 4.96 6.24
CA ILE A 18 8.47 5.24 4.95
C ILE A 18 7.15 5.98 5.16
N ALA A 19 6.33 5.59 6.15
CA ALA A 19 5.05 6.22 6.42
C ALA A 19 5.20 7.71 6.77
N HIS A 20 6.16 8.08 7.62
CA HIS A 20 6.43 9.48 7.94
C HIS A 20 6.94 10.26 6.73
N GLN A 21 7.82 9.68 5.89
CA GLN A 21 8.24 10.33 4.64
C GLN A 21 7.07 10.64 3.70
N LEU A 22 6.07 9.76 3.64
CA LEU A 22 4.86 10.02 2.87
C LEU A 22 4.00 11.13 3.50
N CYS A 23 3.86 11.14 4.83
CA CYS A 23 3.12 12.19 5.53
C CYS A 23 3.80 13.57 5.42
N ASP A 24 5.13 13.61 5.36
CA ASP A 24 5.90 14.85 5.16
C ASP A 24 5.72 15.45 3.76
N THR A 25 5.38 14.62 2.76
CA THR A 25 5.30 15.03 1.35
C THR A 25 3.87 15.30 0.87
N ALA A 26 2.85 14.84 1.59
CA ALA A 26 1.45 14.97 1.18
C ALA A 26 0.52 15.25 2.37
N GLN A 27 -0.44 16.16 2.15
CA GLN A 27 -1.52 16.45 3.13
C GLN A 27 -2.69 15.46 3.05
N THR A 28 -2.75 14.70 1.96
CA THR A 28 -3.83 13.77 1.64
C THR A 28 -3.24 12.56 0.93
N ILE A 29 -3.52 11.37 1.43
CA ILE A 29 -3.01 10.10 0.91
C ILE A 29 -4.20 9.17 0.61
N PHE A 30 -4.22 8.65 -0.61
CA PHE A 30 -5.18 7.64 -1.05
C PHE A 30 -4.45 6.33 -1.33
N VAL A 31 -5.00 5.22 -0.85
CA VAL A 31 -4.48 3.88 -1.16
C VAL A 31 -5.55 3.01 -1.78
N GLU A 32 -5.19 2.19 -2.76
CA GLU A 32 -6.13 1.26 -3.38
C GLU A 32 -6.51 0.13 -2.42
N ASP A 33 -7.80 -0.11 -2.23
CA ASP A 33 -8.32 -1.23 -1.46
C ASP A 33 -8.29 -2.52 -2.27
N LEU A 34 -7.07 -3.02 -2.49
CA LEU A 34 -6.85 -4.25 -3.25
C LEU A 34 -7.08 -5.49 -2.36
N SER A 35 -7.72 -6.50 -2.94
CA SER A 35 -7.80 -7.83 -2.31
C SER A 35 -6.42 -8.50 -2.30
N LEU A 36 -5.64 -8.25 -1.25
CA LEU A 36 -4.31 -8.86 -1.08
C LEU A 36 -4.36 -10.39 -1.06
N VAL A 37 -5.46 -10.97 -0.56
CA VAL A 37 -5.71 -12.42 -0.58
C VAL A 37 -5.97 -12.94 -2.00
N GLY A 38 -6.68 -12.15 -2.82
CA GLY A 38 -6.88 -12.49 -4.23
C GLY A 38 -5.58 -12.37 -5.02
N LEU A 39 -4.83 -11.29 -4.79
CA LEU A 39 -3.54 -11.04 -5.45
C LEU A 39 -2.49 -12.08 -5.08
N SER A 40 -2.45 -12.53 -3.83
CA SER A 40 -1.51 -13.56 -3.36
C SER A 40 -1.70 -14.93 -4.02
N ARG A 41 -2.89 -15.19 -4.59
CA ARG A 41 -3.24 -16.44 -5.30
C ARG A 41 -3.02 -16.37 -6.81
N GLY A 42 -2.72 -15.19 -7.35
CA GLY A 42 -2.53 -14.97 -8.78
C GLY A 42 -1.06 -14.99 -9.21
N MET A 43 -0.81 -14.56 -10.44
CA MET A 43 0.54 -14.49 -11.03
C MET A 43 1.51 -13.59 -10.24
N LEU A 44 0.99 -12.57 -9.55
CA LEU A 44 1.77 -11.67 -8.69
C LEU A 44 1.90 -12.17 -7.24
N GLY A 45 1.50 -13.41 -6.98
CA GLY A 45 1.35 -13.93 -5.63
C GLY A 45 2.62 -13.86 -4.80
N LYS A 46 3.77 -14.23 -5.38
CA LYS A 46 5.07 -14.14 -4.72
C LYS A 46 5.38 -12.70 -4.28
N HIS A 47 5.21 -11.73 -5.17
CA HIS A 47 5.49 -10.33 -4.86
C HIS A 47 4.54 -9.77 -3.79
N CYS A 48 3.27 -10.16 -3.82
CA CYS A 48 2.30 -9.74 -2.81
C CYS A 48 2.53 -10.41 -1.44
N LEU A 49 3.09 -11.62 -1.41
CA LEU A 49 3.46 -12.31 -0.16
C LEU A 49 4.77 -11.77 0.42
N ASP A 50 5.72 -11.43 -0.44
CA ASP A 50 7.02 -10.86 -0.03
C ASP A 50 6.86 -9.42 0.47
N ALA A 51 5.90 -8.67 -0.10
CA ALA A 51 5.64 -7.29 0.27
C ALA A 51 4.52 -7.19 1.33
N PRO A 52 4.80 -6.60 2.51
CA PRO A 52 3.88 -6.59 3.66
C PRO A 52 2.83 -5.48 3.59
N TRP A 53 2.17 -5.31 2.44
CA TRP A 53 1.25 -4.21 2.15
C TRP A 53 0.16 -4.03 3.20
N GLY A 54 -0.47 -5.12 3.67
CA GLY A 54 -1.54 -5.05 4.66
C GLY A 54 -1.08 -4.47 6.00
N GLN A 55 0.09 -4.90 6.49
CA GLN A 55 0.69 -4.36 7.71
C GLN A 55 1.15 -2.91 7.51
N PHE A 56 1.69 -2.60 6.33
CA PHE A 56 2.14 -1.25 5.99
C PHE A 56 0.97 -0.25 5.96
N PHE A 57 -0.16 -0.58 5.36
CA PHE A 57 -1.32 0.32 5.31
C PHE A 57 -1.87 0.66 6.70
N HIS A 58 -1.83 -0.29 7.66
CA HIS A 58 -2.20 0.02 9.03
C HIS A 58 -1.22 0.98 9.71
N VAL A 59 0.09 0.81 9.48
CA VAL A 59 1.11 1.74 10.00
C VAL A 59 0.95 3.12 9.37
N LEU A 60 0.70 3.18 8.06
CA LEU A 60 0.50 4.43 7.33
C LEU A 60 -0.72 5.20 7.82
N GLU A 61 -1.86 4.52 7.99
CA GLU A 61 -3.09 5.10 8.55
C GLU A 61 -2.83 5.70 9.95
N GLN A 62 -2.08 4.98 10.80
CA GLN A 62 -1.71 5.48 12.13
C GLN A 62 -0.79 6.71 12.08
N CYS A 63 0.19 6.74 11.17
CA CYS A 63 1.06 7.89 10.98
C CYS A 63 0.26 9.09 10.45
N CYS A 64 -0.60 8.88 9.44
CA CYS A 64 -1.46 9.93 8.90
C CYS A 64 -2.34 10.56 9.97
N PHE A 65 -2.97 9.73 10.81
CA PHE A 65 -3.79 10.20 11.94
C PHE A 65 -2.99 11.07 12.92
N LYS A 66 -1.74 10.70 13.21
CA LYS A 66 -0.87 11.46 14.13
C LYS A 66 -0.40 12.78 13.53
N ASP A 67 -0.07 12.77 12.25
CA ASP A 67 0.53 13.91 11.55
C ASP A 67 -0.54 14.86 10.97
N GLY A 68 -1.84 14.54 11.16
CA GLY A 68 -2.96 15.34 10.67
C GLY A 68 -3.20 15.24 9.17
N VAL A 69 -2.68 14.19 8.52
CA VAL A 69 -2.81 13.91 7.09
C VAL A 69 -4.09 13.11 6.84
N TYR A 70 -4.86 13.50 5.83
CA TYR A 70 -6.07 12.75 5.47
C TYR A 70 -5.69 11.43 4.79
N PHE A 71 -6.26 10.32 5.26
CA PHE A 71 -6.03 8.99 4.69
C PHE A 71 -7.34 8.33 4.29
N GLN A 72 -7.41 7.81 3.06
CA GLN A 72 -8.59 7.09 2.58
C GLN A 72 -8.22 5.91 1.69
N LYS A 73 -8.87 4.78 1.94
CA LYS A 73 -8.86 3.65 1.01
C LYS A 73 -9.87 3.89 -0.10
N VAL A 74 -9.46 3.74 -1.35
CA VAL A 74 -10.29 3.96 -2.54
C VAL A 74 -10.46 2.66 -3.34
N ASP A 75 -11.56 2.53 -4.06
CA ASP A 75 -11.77 1.38 -4.94
C ASP A 75 -10.71 1.39 -6.05
N GLY A 76 -9.85 0.36 -6.07
CA GLY A 76 -8.80 0.18 -7.07
C GLY A 76 -9.29 -0.40 -8.39
N ARG A 77 -10.61 -0.62 -8.57
CA ARG A 77 -11.13 -1.16 -9.83
C ARG A 77 -10.87 -0.20 -10.97
N LYS A 78 -10.17 -0.70 -11.98
CA LYS A 78 -9.86 -0.01 -13.25
C LYS A 78 -8.94 1.20 -13.14
N THR A 79 -8.47 1.59 -11.95
CA THR A 79 -7.53 2.70 -11.76
C THR A 79 -6.26 2.54 -12.59
N SER A 80 -5.74 1.31 -12.70
CA SER A 80 -4.54 0.98 -13.50
C SER A 80 -4.80 0.82 -15.02
N HIS A 81 -6.07 0.81 -15.41
CA HIS A 81 -6.52 0.66 -16.80
C HIS A 81 -7.10 1.95 -17.38
N ILE A 82 -7.50 2.93 -16.56
CA ILE A 82 -8.06 4.19 -17.00
C ILE A 82 -6.94 5.20 -17.23
N TYR A 83 -6.93 5.86 -18.39
CA TYR A 83 -6.05 7.00 -18.63
C TYR A 83 -6.52 8.21 -17.81
N PRO A 84 -5.66 8.83 -16.99
CA PRO A 84 -6.08 9.88 -16.06
C PRO A 84 -6.68 11.11 -16.76
N ASP A 85 -6.22 11.45 -17.97
CA ASP A 85 -6.65 12.70 -18.62
C ASP A 85 -7.90 12.57 -19.49
N CYS A 86 -8.21 11.35 -19.97
CA CYS A 86 -9.29 11.14 -20.95
C CYS A 86 -10.29 10.05 -20.56
N THR A 87 -10.10 9.44 -19.39
CA THR A 87 -10.98 8.40 -18.82
C THR A 87 -11.15 7.16 -19.71
N MET A 88 -10.33 7.02 -20.76
CA MET A 88 -10.36 5.89 -21.67
C MET A 88 -9.79 4.65 -20.98
N GLU A 89 -10.53 3.54 -21.05
CA GLU A 89 -10.03 2.24 -20.60
C GLU A 89 -9.05 1.66 -21.62
N THR A 90 -7.80 1.49 -21.21
CA THR A 90 -6.67 1.02 -22.04
C THR A 90 -6.71 -0.47 -22.40
N GLY A 91 -7.85 -1.14 -22.22
CA GLY A 91 -8.00 -2.57 -22.50
C GLY A 91 -7.03 -3.45 -21.69
N LYS A 92 -6.87 -4.70 -22.10
CA LYS A 92 -5.89 -5.61 -21.49
C LYS A 92 -4.48 -5.24 -21.97
N LYS A 93 -3.60 -4.86 -21.04
CA LYS A 93 -2.17 -4.71 -21.32
C LYS A 93 -1.56 -6.09 -21.58
N GLN A 94 -0.74 -6.21 -22.62
CA GLN A 94 0.07 -7.41 -22.83
C GLN A 94 1.10 -7.50 -21.70
N LEU A 95 1.20 -8.67 -21.09
CA LEU A 95 2.11 -8.97 -19.97
C LEU A 95 3.39 -9.60 -20.49
#